data_AF-A0A259S7M5-F1
#
_entry.id   AF-A0A259S7M5-F1
#
_cell.length_a   1.000
_cell.length_b   1.000
_cell.length_c   1.000
_cell.angle_alpha   90.00
_cell.angle_beta   90.00
_cell.angle_gamma   90.00
#
_symmetry.space_group_name_H-M   'P 1'
#
loop_
_entity.id
_entity.type
_entity.pdbx_description
1 polymer ?
#
loop_
_entity_poly.entity_id
_entity_poly.type
_entity_poly.pdbx_seq_one_letter_code
_entity_poly.pdbx_strand_id
1 'polypeptide(L)'
;MRALLGGAGEIEERAMFGSRAFLSDGHILVGARKGGALLVRVGAERAAMLLTERGVTRAVMGARTMSENWLDVSPDAIADDAALMHWIDVAREDAGAA
;
A
#
# COMPACT_ATOMS: atom_id res chain seq x y z
N MET A 1 -9.65 2.73 -6.13
CA MET A 1 -8.20 3.07 -6.08
C MET A 1 -7.81 4.30 -6.91
N ARG A 2 -7.80 4.27 -8.26
CA ARG A 2 -7.42 5.45 -9.08
C ARG A 2 -8.21 6.73 -8.75
N ALA A 3 -9.52 6.59 -8.58
CA ALA A 3 -10.40 7.71 -8.21
C ALA A 3 -10.08 8.29 -6.81
N LEU A 4 -9.63 7.46 -5.88
CA LEU A 4 -9.31 7.84 -4.49
C LEU A 4 -7.91 8.47 -4.38
N LEU A 5 -7.01 8.11 -5.29
CA LEU A 5 -5.69 8.72 -5.42
C LEU A 5 -5.74 10.08 -6.15
N GLY A 6 -6.91 10.51 -6.61
CA GLY A 6 -7.12 11.69 -7.45
C GLY A 6 -6.97 13.03 -6.74
N GLY A 7 -5.76 13.60 -6.82
CA GLY A 7 -5.43 15.02 -6.76
C GLY A 7 -4.34 15.29 -7.80
N ALA A 8 -4.47 16.36 -8.58
CA ALA A 8 -3.69 16.59 -9.79
C ALA A 8 -2.16 16.60 -9.55
N GLY A 9 -1.43 15.71 -10.22
CA GLY A 9 0.01 15.86 -10.51
C GLY A 9 1.01 15.14 -9.60
N GLU A 10 0.61 14.64 -8.43
CA GLU A 10 1.58 14.12 -7.45
C GLU A 10 1.77 12.59 -7.51
N ILE A 11 0.79 11.86 -8.06
CA ILE A 11 0.79 10.40 -8.08
C ILE A 11 1.10 9.83 -9.48
N GLU A 12 2.26 9.19 -9.63
CA GLU A 12 2.65 8.43 -10.82
C GLU A 12 2.12 6.99 -10.77
N GLU A 13 1.50 6.51 -11.86
CA GLU A 13 1.14 5.10 -12.00
C GLU A 13 2.19 4.33 -12.81
N ARG A 14 2.74 3.25 -12.25
CA ARG A 14 3.69 2.36 -12.93
C ARG A 14 3.24 0.91 -12.94
N ALA A 15 3.54 0.21 -14.03
CA ALA A 15 3.35 -1.23 -14.11
C ALA A 15 4.45 -1.93 -13.31
N MET A 16 4.11 -2.47 -12.14
CA MET A 16 5.04 -3.13 -11.22
C MET A 16 4.32 -4.27 -10.50
N PHE A 17 5.07 -5.27 -10.01
CA PHE A 17 4.54 -6.38 -9.21
C PHE A 17 3.48 -7.25 -9.91
N GLY A 18 3.51 -7.30 -11.25
CA GLY A 18 2.52 -8.04 -12.05
C GLY A 18 1.17 -7.32 -12.17
N SER A 19 1.12 -6.04 -11.82
CA SER A 19 -0.10 -5.22 -11.72
C SER A 19 0.26 -3.72 -11.79
N ARG A 20 -0.34 -2.87 -10.93
CA ARG A 20 -0.12 -1.42 -10.90
C ARG A 20 0.33 -0.97 -9.51
N ALA A 21 1.42 -0.19 -9.49
CA ALA A 21 1.87 0.56 -8.33
C ALA A 21 1.63 2.06 -8.57
N PHE A 22 1.38 2.77 -7.48
CA PHE A 22 1.17 4.20 -7.45
C PHE A 22 2.25 4.81 -6.57
N LEU A 23 2.95 5.78 -7.13
CA LEU A 23 4.11 6.41 -6.54
C LEU A 23 3.77 7.88 -6.28
N SER A 24 4.26 8.45 -5.18
CA SER A 24 4.29 9.89 -4.94
C SER A 24 5.72 10.34 -4.92
N ASP A 25 6.06 11.39 -5.69
CA ASP A 25 7.42 11.92 -5.79
C ASP A 25 8.50 10.84 -6.04
N GLY A 26 8.22 9.90 -6.96
CA GLY A 26 9.12 8.78 -7.26
C GLY A 26 9.18 7.66 -6.20
N HIS A 27 8.48 7.79 -5.07
CA HIS A 27 8.39 6.78 -4.02
C HIS A 27 7.07 6.00 -4.08
N ILE A 28 7.14 4.66 -4.06
CA ILE A 28 5.95 3.83 -4.05
C ILE A 28 5.17 4.04 -2.74
N LEU A 29 3.89 4.41 -2.87
CA LEU A 29 2.91 4.52 -1.79
C LEU A 29 2.16 3.20 -1.63
N VAL A 30 1.47 2.80 -2.71
CA VAL A 30 0.55 1.67 -2.71
C VAL A 30 0.62 0.92 -4.03
N GLY A 31 0.30 -0.37 -4.03
CA GLY A 31 0.21 -1.17 -5.24
C GLY A 31 -0.94 -2.16 -5.18
N ALA A 32 -1.77 -2.20 -6.22
CA ALA A 32 -2.77 -3.24 -6.34
C ALA A 32 -2.07 -4.56 -6.66
N ARG A 33 -2.36 -5.66 -5.96
CA ARG A 33 -1.77 -6.98 -6.21
C ARG A 33 -2.73 -7.87 -6.98
N LYS A 34 -2.19 -8.90 -7.63
CA LYS A 34 -3.01 -9.96 -8.22
C LYS A 34 -3.78 -10.67 -7.10
N GLY A 35 -5.09 -10.85 -7.25
CA GLY A 35 -5.96 -11.41 -6.21
C GLY A 35 -6.64 -10.39 -5.31
N GLY A 36 -6.48 -9.09 -5.59
CA GLY A 36 -7.22 -8.01 -4.91
C GLY A 36 -6.61 -7.50 -3.61
N ALA A 37 -5.45 -8.04 -3.20
CA ALA A 37 -4.71 -7.50 -2.07
C ALA A 37 -4.09 -6.13 -2.42
N LEU A 38 -3.84 -5.32 -1.41
CA LEU A 38 -3.19 -4.03 -1.52
C LEU A 38 -1.81 -4.10 -0.87
N LEU A 39 -0.77 -3.85 -1.66
CA LEU A 39 0.57 -3.58 -1.16
C LEU A 39 0.60 -2.15 -0.64
N VAL A 40 1.00 -1.96 0.61
CA VAL A 40 1.08 -0.64 1.26
C VAL A 40 2.48 -0.46 1.83
N ARG A 41 3.07 0.71 1.59
CA ARG A 41 4.28 1.14 2.28
C ARG A 41 3.91 1.99 3.48
N VAL A 42 4.46 1.65 4.64
CA VAL A 42 4.24 2.37 5.91
C VAL A 42 5.56 2.63 6.61
N GLY A 43 5.54 3.49 7.62
CA GLY A 43 6.70 3.76 8.48
C GLY A 43 7.06 2.54 9.31
N ALA A 44 8.34 2.37 9.65
CA ALA A 44 8.82 1.20 10.40
C ALA A 44 8.12 1.04 11.75
N GLU A 45 7.92 2.15 12.47
CA GLU A 45 7.25 2.15 13.78
C GLU A 45 5.79 1.72 13.69
N ARG A 46 5.09 2.15 12.62
CA ARG A 46 3.67 1.85 12.42
C ARG A 46 3.45 0.44 11.86
N ALA A 47 4.41 -0.10 11.09
CA ALA A 47 4.32 -1.43 10.48
C ALA A 47 4.02 -2.53 11.50
N ALA A 48 4.72 -2.53 12.65
CA ALA A 48 4.53 -3.53 13.68
C ALA A 48 3.13 -3.50 14.29
N MET A 49 2.54 -2.32 14.44
CA MET A 49 1.17 -2.15 14.94
C MET A 49 0.15 -2.65 13.92
N LEU A 50 0.29 -2.25 12.66
CA LEU A 50 -0.63 -2.62 11.58
C LEU A 50 -0.60 -4.12 11.28
N LEU A 51 0.52 -4.81 11.48
CA LEU A 51 0.62 -6.27 11.37
C LEU A 51 -0.26 -7.03 12.38
N THR A 52 -0.75 -6.36 13.43
CA THR A 52 -1.70 -6.97 14.38
C THR A 52 -3.14 -6.91 13.89
N GLU A 53 -3.43 -6.12 12.84
CA GLU A 53 -4.75 -5.99 12.27
C GLU A 53 -5.14 -7.19 11.40
N ARG A 54 -6.44 -7.51 11.38
CA ARG A 54 -6.94 -8.62 10.57
C ARG A 54 -6.79 -8.29 9.08
N GLY A 55 -6.31 -9.28 8.34
CA GLY A 55 -6.10 -9.14 6.89
C GLY A 55 -4.79 -8.46 6.52
N VAL A 56 -3.95 -8.09 7.50
CA VAL A 56 -2.65 -7.48 7.25
C VAL A 56 -1.54 -8.50 7.44
N THR A 57 -0.63 -8.57 6.47
CA THR A 57 0.52 -9.47 6.52
C THR A 57 1.74 -8.76 5.97
N ARG A 58 2.94 -9.29 6.25
CA ARG A 58 4.17 -8.73 5.71
C ARG A 58 4.25 -9.07 4.23
N ALA A 59 4.54 -8.07 3.39
CA ALA A 59 4.49 -8.26 1.95
C ALA A 59 5.53 -9.27 1.45
N VAL A 60 5.12 -10.13 0.52
CA VAL A 60 5.99 -11.15 -0.08
C VAL A 60 6.12 -10.93 -1.58
N MET A 61 7.35 -10.98 -2.09
CA MET A 61 7.70 -10.85 -3.50
C MET A 61 8.42 -12.12 -3.98
N GLY A 62 7.67 -12.99 -4.67
CA GLY A 62 8.17 -14.29 -5.09
C GLY A 62 8.48 -15.16 -3.87
N ALA A 63 9.75 -15.54 -3.70
CA ALA A 63 10.21 -16.33 -2.55
C ALA A 63 10.75 -15.48 -1.39
N ARG A 64 10.71 -14.14 -1.49
CA ARG A 64 11.34 -13.23 -0.52
C ARG A 64 10.31 -12.35 0.18
N THR A 65 10.36 -12.32 1.51
CA THR A 65 9.66 -11.30 2.30
C THR A 65 10.33 -9.94 2.10
N MET A 66 9.53 -8.90 1.90
CA MET A 66 10.03 -7.52 1.77
C MET A 66 10.46 -6.96 3.13
N SER A 67 11.06 -5.75 3.13
CA SER A 67 11.40 -5.02 4.35
C SER A 67 10.17 -4.83 5.27
N GLU A 68 10.39 -4.53 6.55
CA GLU A 68 9.29 -4.42 7.55
C GLU A 68 8.21 -3.41 7.19
N ASN A 69 8.58 -2.37 6.45
CA ASN A 69 7.73 -1.27 6.02
C ASN A 69 6.74 -1.64 4.90
N TRP A 70 6.72 -2.90 4.45
CA TRP A 70 5.87 -3.36 3.36
C TRP A 70 4.84 -4.36 3.85
N LEU A 71 3.57 -4.01 3.66
CA LEU A 71 2.43 -4.79 4.11
C LEU A 71 1.57 -5.21 2.91
N ASP A 72 1.09 -6.44 2.92
CA ASP A 72 0.00 -6.92 2.05
C ASP A 72 -1.29 -6.92 2.88
N VAL A 73 -2.24 -6.11 2.45
CA VAL A 73 -3.59 -5.97 3.03
C VAL A 73 -4.57 -6.78 2.19
N SER A 74 -5.34 -7.67 2.82
CA SER A 74 -6.25 -8.58 2.15
C SER A 74 -7.45 -7.84 1.55
N PRO A 75 -8.11 -8.41 0.52
CA PRO A 75 -9.31 -7.83 -0.08
C PRO A 75 -10.42 -7.55 0.95
N ASP A 76 -10.54 -8.40 1.97
CA ASP A 76 -11.55 -8.24 3.03
C ASP A 76 -11.30 -6.98 3.88
N ALA A 77 -10.05 -6.59 4.05
CA ALA A 77 -9.65 -5.38 4.79
C ALA A 77 -9.69 -4.10 3.95
N ILE A 78 -9.98 -4.21 2.64
CA ILE A 78 -10.18 -3.10 1.70
C ILE A 78 -11.49 -3.27 0.90
N ALA A 79 -12.50 -3.91 1.51
CA ALA A 79 -13.72 -4.31 0.82
C ALA A 79 -14.57 -3.12 0.33
N ASP A 80 -14.41 -1.95 0.94
CA ASP A 80 -15.10 -0.72 0.56
C ASP A 80 -14.13 0.45 0.36
N ASP A 81 -14.64 1.53 -0.24
CA ASP A 81 -13.85 2.71 -0.55
C ASP A 81 -13.32 3.42 0.70
N ALA A 82 -14.02 3.36 1.84
CA ALA A 82 -13.58 3.99 3.08
C ALA A 82 -12.38 3.26 3.69
N ALA A 83 -12.44 1.93 3.73
CA ALA A 83 -11.35 1.08 4.13
C ALA A 83 -10.14 1.26 3.19
N LEU A 84 -10.38 1.29 1.88
CA LEU A 84 -9.31 1.55 0.90
C LEU A 84 -8.69 2.95 1.07
N MET A 85 -9.49 3.99 1.30
CA MET A 85 -8.98 5.35 1.57
C MET A 85 -8.13 5.38 2.84
N HIS A 86 -8.55 4.71 3.91
CA HIS A 86 -7.78 4.63 5.15
C HIS A 86 -6.35 4.14 4.90
N TRP A 87 -6.18 3.05 4.13
CA TRP A 87 -4.86 2.53 3.81
C TRP A 87 -4.03 3.45 2.89
N ILE A 88 -4.70 4.17 1.99
CA ILE A 88 -4.02 5.18 1.15
C ILE A 88 -3.52 6.34 2.00
N ASP A 89 -4.31 6.80 2.98
CA ASP A 89 -3.94 7.90 3.85
C ASP A 89 -2.80 7.51 4.80
N VAL A 90 -2.86 6.30 5.38
CA VAL A 90 -1.75 5.75 6.18
C VAL A 90 -0.45 5.74 5.36
N ALA A 91 -0.50 5.29 4.10
CA ALA A 91 0.67 5.30 3.24
C ALA A 91 1.20 6.72 2.97
N ARG A 92 0.29 7.70 2.77
CA ARG A 92 0.64 9.10 2.50
C ARG A 92 1.29 9.77 3.70
N GLU A 93 0.73 9.57 4.89
CA GLU A 93 1.30 10.09 6.14
C GLU A 93 2.74 9.61 6.33
N ASP A 94 3.01 8.35 6.00
CA ASP A 94 4.33 7.74 6.18
C ASP A 94 5.30 7.96 4.99
N ALA A 95 4.80 8.29 3.80
CA ALA A 95 5.64 8.56 2.63
C ALA A 95 6.46 9.85 2.75
N GLY A 96 6.02 10.80 3.58
CA GLY A 96 6.73 12.05 3.86
C GLY A 96 7.81 11.96 4.96
N ALA A 97 7.95 10.81 5.61
CA ALA A 97 8.87 10.62 6.75
C ALA A 97 10.25 10.03 6.36
N ALA A 98 10.68 10.19 5.10
CA ALA A 98 11.94 9.67 4.57
C ALA A 98 13.13 10.63 4.77
#